data_AF-A0A2P6G994-F1
#
_entry.id   AF-A0A2P6G994-F1
#
_cell.length_a   1.000
_cell.length_b   1.000
_cell.length_c   1.000
_cell.angle_alpha   90.00
_cell.angle_beta   90.00
_cell.angle_gamma   90.00
#
_symmetry.space_group_name_H-M   'P 1'
#
loop_
_entity.id
_entity.type
_entity.pdbx_description
1 polymer ?
#
loop_
_entity_poly.entity_id
_entity_poly.type
_entity_poly.pdbx_seq_one_letter_code
_entity_poly.pdbx_strand_id
1 'polypeptide(L)'
;MVGDALQSLSFEILVDKNLKIEPYIKNELIHSLARNSGASGMVLGQALDIKAETSKTKITIEKIINLQSYKTGKLISWSCEVGAILSNEDRSPFKKFASCIGLAFQIQDDILDIIGTSQSLGKKAGKDKYQNKATYISKLGLDGAVKKNKRLVEEACEVLSLFGEKAENLRQISHFIINRKN
;
A
#
# COMPACT_ATOMS: atom_id res chain seq x y z
N MET A 1 -6.81 14.11 18.85
CA MET A 1 -5.65 14.78 19.46
C MET A 1 -4.32 14.18 19.00
N VAL A 2 -3.96 12.93 19.33
CA VAL A 2 -2.65 12.36 18.91
C VAL A 2 -2.54 12.23 17.38
N GLY A 3 -3.58 11.71 16.71
CA GLY A 3 -3.59 11.59 15.24
C GLY A 3 -3.47 12.94 14.53
N ASP A 4 -4.21 13.95 15.00
CA ASP A 4 -4.16 15.31 14.45
C ASP A 4 -2.76 15.92 14.60
N ALA A 5 -2.13 15.74 15.77
CA ALA A 5 -0.77 16.20 16.02
C ALA A 5 0.27 15.53 15.10
N LEU A 6 0.17 14.21 14.89
CA LEU A 6 1.08 13.48 13.98
C LEU A 6 0.89 13.91 12.52
N GLN A 7 -0.36 14.16 12.10
CA GLN A 7 -0.62 14.69 10.77
C GLN A 7 -0.01 16.09 10.61
N SER A 8 -0.19 17.00 11.58
CA SER A 8 0.44 18.31 11.56
C SER A 8 1.98 18.23 11.54
N LEU A 9 2.55 17.35 12.37
CA LEU A 9 4.00 17.13 12.44
C LEU A 9 4.57 16.64 11.09
N SER A 10 3.84 15.82 10.34
CA SER A 10 4.31 15.36 9.03
C SER A 10 4.55 16.50 8.04
N PHE A 11 3.70 17.54 8.08
CA PHE A 11 3.89 18.75 7.27
C PHE A 11 4.98 19.65 7.84
N GLU A 12 5.09 19.75 9.17
CA GLU A 12 6.16 20.48 9.85
C GLU A 12 7.55 19.98 9.42
N ILE A 13 7.75 18.67 9.40
CA ILE A 13 9.00 18.03 8.95
C ILE A 13 9.34 18.41 7.50
N LEU A 14 8.35 18.44 6.61
CA LEU A 14 8.56 18.78 5.19
C LEU A 14 8.91 20.26 5.01
N VAL A 15 8.46 21.15 5.90
CA VAL A 15 8.73 22.58 5.81
C VAL A 15 9.93 23.04 6.63
N ASP A 16 10.54 22.14 7.41
CA ASP A 16 11.66 22.42 8.31
C ASP A 16 12.77 23.23 7.61
N LYS A 17 13.33 24.21 8.33
CA LYS A 17 14.36 25.13 7.80
C LYS A 17 15.72 24.45 7.60
N ASN A 18 15.99 23.37 8.33
CA ASN A 18 17.18 22.56 8.20
C ASN A 18 17.11 21.60 7.01
N LEU A 19 15.91 21.36 6.45
CA LEU A 19 15.75 20.60 5.22
C LEU A 19 16.18 21.45 4.02
N LYS A 20 17.44 21.26 3.60
CA LYS A 20 18.08 21.97 2.49
C LYS A 20 17.63 21.42 1.13
N ILE A 21 16.42 21.79 0.71
CA ILE A 21 15.86 21.48 -0.61
C ILE A 21 15.28 22.74 -1.25
N GLU A 22 15.21 22.75 -2.58
CA GLU A 22 14.65 23.88 -3.33
C GLU A 22 13.19 24.15 -2.95
N PRO A 23 12.75 25.42 -2.86
CA PRO A 23 11.38 25.75 -2.46
C PRO A 23 10.29 25.10 -3.32
N TYR A 24 10.53 24.93 -4.62
CA TYR A 24 9.56 24.29 -5.51
C TYR A 24 9.42 22.78 -5.23
N ILE A 25 10.52 22.09 -4.88
CA ILE A 25 10.51 20.68 -4.47
C ILE A 25 9.74 20.53 -3.15
N LYS A 26 10.01 21.42 -2.19
CA LYS A 26 9.29 21.47 -0.90
C LYS A 26 7.79 21.62 -1.11
N ASN A 27 7.37 22.54 -1.99
CA ASN A 27 5.96 22.73 -2.32
C ASN A 27 5.35 21.47 -2.97
N GLU A 28 6.05 20.82 -3.89
CA GLU A 28 5.59 19.58 -4.52
C GLU A 28 5.44 18.44 -3.50
N LEU A 29 6.37 18.29 -2.55
CA LEU A 29 6.27 17.28 -1.48
C LEU A 29 5.05 17.53 -0.58
N ILE A 30 4.83 18.77 -0.15
CA ILE A 30 3.68 19.17 0.68
C ILE A 30 2.38 18.92 -0.08
N HIS A 31 2.29 19.41 -1.32
CA HIS A 31 1.09 19.27 -2.14
C HIS A 31 0.76 17.79 -2.39
N SER A 32 1.76 17.01 -2.80
CA SER A 32 1.58 15.58 -3.07
C SER A 32 1.24 14.79 -1.80
N LEU A 33 1.83 15.10 -0.63
CA LEU A 33 1.46 14.47 0.64
C LEU A 33 0.00 14.78 1.01
N ALA A 34 -0.41 16.04 0.89
CA ALA A 34 -1.79 16.45 1.16
C ALA A 34 -2.79 15.75 0.26
N ARG A 35 -2.48 15.63 -1.05
CA ARG A 35 -3.34 14.92 -2.02
C ARG A 35 -3.43 13.42 -1.72
N ASN A 36 -2.32 12.77 -1.35
CA ASN A 36 -2.28 11.33 -1.07
C ASN A 36 -2.83 10.97 0.32
N SER A 37 -2.77 11.87 1.29
CA SER A 37 -3.31 11.64 2.64
C SER A 37 -4.79 12.04 2.75
N GLY A 38 -5.21 13.09 2.03
CA GLY A 38 -6.52 13.71 2.19
C GLY A 38 -7.67 13.03 1.46
N ALA A 39 -8.72 13.81 1.18
CA ALA A 39 -10.00 13.34 0.62
C ALA A 39 -9.94 12.80 -0.83
N SER A 40 -8.78 12.87 -1.49
CA SER A 40 -8.54 12.22 -2.79
C SER A 40 -7.59 11.01 -2.68
N GLY A 41 -7.22 10.64 -1.45
CA GLY A 41 -6.22 9.63 -1.14
C GLY A 41 -6.66 8.73 0.02
N MET A 42 -5.81 8.57 1.04
CA MET A 42 -6.03 7.70 2.19
C MET A 42 -7.40 7.91 2.86
N VAL A 43 -7.80 9.15 3.12
CA VAL A 43 -9.11 9.43 3.74
C VAL A 43 -10.28 8.98 2.87
N LEU A 44 -10.17 9.06 1.53
CA LEU A 44 -11.19 8.50 0.64
C LEU A 44 -11.25 6.98 0.79
N GLY A 45 -10.11 6.31 0.84
CA GLY A 45 -10.04 4.87 1.09
C GLY A 45 -10.70 4.47 2.40
N GLN A 46 -10.46 5.24 3.46
CA GLN A 46 -11.11 5.04 4.76
C GLN A 46 -12.63 5.23 4.69
N ALA A 47 -13.11 6.27 4.01
CA ALA A 47 -14.54 6.51 3.83
C ALA A 47 -15.22 5.39 3.02
N LEU A 48 -14.56 4.88 1.98
CA LEU A 48 -15.02 3.74 1.20
C LEU A 48 -15.09 2.46 2.05
N ASP A 49 -14.14 2.26 2.96
CA ASP A 49 -14.11 1.11 3.87
C ASP A 49 -15.24 1.15 4.90
N ILE A 50 -15.51 2.30 5.52
CA ILE A 50 -16.65 2.46 6.42
C ILE A 50 -17.98 2.21 5.68
N LYS A 51 -18.11 2.71 4.46
CA LYS A 51 -19.28 2.45 3.60
C LYS A 51 -19.38 0.97 3.22
N ALA A 52 -18.24 0.30 3.06
CA ALA A 52 -18.18 -1.11 2.74
C ALA A 52 -18.67 -1.98 3.91
N GLU A 53 -18.25 -1.67 5.13
CA GLU A 53 -18.65 -2.41 6.34
C GLU A 53 -20.14 -2.30 6.67
N THR A 54 -20.77 -1.20 6.28
CA THR A 54 -22.20 -0.96 6.47
C THR A 54 -23.07 -1.40 5.29
N SER A 55 -22.47 -1.96 4.23
CA SER A 55 -23.18 -2.40 3.04
C SER A 55 -24.02 -3.65 3.31
N LYS A 56 -25.30 -3.62 2.91
CA LYS A 56 -26.19 -4.79 2.92
C LYS A 56 -25.92 -5.77 1.77
N THR A 57 -25.16 -5.35 0.76
CA THR A 57 -24.80 -6.18 -0.40
C THR A 57 -23.33 -6.57 -0.36
N LYS A 58 -23.03 -7.78 -0.85
CA LYS A 58 -21.65 -8.26 -1.00
C LYS A 58 -20.88 -7.34 -1.94
N ILE A 59 -19.70 -6.94 -1.49
CA ILE A 59 -18.83 -6.04 -2.24
C ILE A 59 -17.97 -6.86 -3.17
N THR A 60 -17.82 -6.39 -4.40
CA THR A 60 -16.98 -7.06 -5.39
C THR A 60 -15.51 -6.85 -5.06
N ILE A 61 -14.67 -7.80 -5.48
CA ILE A 61 -13.23 -7.69 -5.32
C ILE A 61 -12.67 -6.44 -6.00
N GLU A 62 -13.20 -6.02 -7.16
CA GLU A 62 -12.75 -4.81 -7.86
C GLU A 62 -12.96 -3.56 -6.99
N LYS A 63 -14.07 -3.49 -6.24
CA LYS A 63 -14.33 -2.39 -5.30
C LYS A 63 -13.38 -2.43 -4.11
N ILE A 64 -13.03 -3.61 -3.61
CA ILE A 64 -12.06 -3.76 -2.52
C ILE A 64 -10.66 -3.38 -2.98
N ILE A 65 -10.25 -3.77 -4.18
CA ILE A 65 -8.98 -3.35 -4.79
C ILE A 65 -8.93 -1.83 -4.91
N ASN A 66 -10.00 -1.23 -5.44
CA ASN A 66 -10.07 0.22 -5.56
C ASN A 66 -9.97 0.89 -4.19
N LEU A 67 -10.75 0.45 -3.20
CA LEU A 67 -10.68 0.93 -1.81
C LEU A 67 -9.26 0.85 -1.25
N GLN A 68 -8.59 -0.30 -1.37
CA GLN A 68 -7.24 -0.51 -0.84
C GLN A 68 -6.20 0.33 -1.58
N SER A 69 -6.38 0.55 -2.89
CA SER A 69 -5.51 1.45 -3.65
C SER A 69 -5.51 2.88 -3.10
N TYR A 70 -6.61 3.31 -2.46
CA TYR A 70 -6.69 4.58 -1.74
C TYR A 70 -6.19 4.45 -0.30
N LYS A 71 -6.77 3.53 0.48
CA LYS A 71 -6.58 3.41 1.94
C LYS A 71 -5.11 3.17 2.30
N THR A 72 -4.46 2.27 1.57
CA THR A 72 -3.09 1.85 1.84
C THR A 72 -2.15 2.25 0.70
N GLY A 73 -2.62 2.12 -0.55
CA GLY A 73 -1.78 2.32 -1.73
C GLY A 73 -1.26 3.75 -1.93
N LYS A 74 -2.05 4.78 -1.58
CA LYS A 74 -1.66 6.19 -1.86
C LYS A 74 -0.43 6.63 -1.09
N LEU A 75 -0.33 6.29 0.19
CA LEU A 75 0.85 6.65 0.99
C LEU A 75 2.06 5.80 0.65
N ILE A 76 1.90 4.51 0.35
CA ILE A 76 2.99 3.67 -0.17
C ILE A 76 3.54 4.25 -1.48
N SER A 77 2.67 4.65 -2.40
CA SER A 77 3.06 5.29 -3.66
C SER A 77 3.81 6.58 -3.41
N TRP A 78 3.26 7.45 -2.56
CA TRP A 78 3.92 8.69 -2.21
C TRP A 78 5.33 8.45 -1.65
N SER A 79 5.49 7.54 -0.69
CA SER A 79 6.80 7.19 -0.12
C SER A 79 7.80 6.69 -1.16
N CYS A 80 7.37 5.89 -2.13
CA CYS A 80 8.25 5.41 -3.21
C CYS A 80 8.66 6.53 -4.17
N GLU A 81 7.77 7.50 -4.40
CA GLU A 81 7.99 8.60 -5.35
C GLU A 81 8.82 9.76 -4.77
N VAL A 82 8.88 9.91 -3.43
CA VAL A 82 9.58 11.02 -2.76
C VAL A 82 11.03 11.17 -3.23
N GLY A 83 11.77 10.06 -3.39
CA GLY A 83 13.16 10.12 -3.86
C GLY A 83 13.30 10.72 -5.27
N ALA A 84 12.36 10.40 -6.17
CA ALA A 84 12.32 10.98 -7.51
C ALA A 84 11.92 12.46 -7.48
N ILE A 85 10.96 12.84 -6.62
CA ILE A 85 10.58 14.26 -6.43
C ILE A 85 11.78 15.07 -5.93
N LEU A 86 12.50 14.56 -4.92
CA LEU A 86 13.68 15.21 -4.34
C LEU A 86 14.81 15.41 -5.35
N SER A 87 14.95 14.48 -6.30
CA SER A 87 15.99 14.52 -7.33
C SER A 87 15.53 15.20 -8.62
N ASN A 88 14.27 15.65 -8.68
CA ASN A 88 13.62 16.16 -9.90
C ASN A 88 13.70 15.19 -11.10
N GLU A 89 13.52 13.90 -10.82
CA GLU A 89 13.62 12.79 -11.79
C GLU A 89 12.24 12.21 -12.15
N ASP A 90 12.20 11.37 -13.19
CA ASP A 90 10.97 10.67 -13.59
C ASP A 90 10.43 9.77 -12.46
N ARG A 91 9.17 10.01 -12.09
CA ARG A 91 8.45 9.27 -11.05
C ARG A 91 7.85 7.96 -11.57
N SER A 92 7.76 7.78 -12.88
CA SER A 92 7.01 6.68 -13.51
C SER A 92 7.50 5.28 -13.08
N PRO A 93 8.82 5.00 -12.97
CA PRO A 93 9.29 3.73 -12.44
C PRO A 93 8.82 3.51 -11.00
N PHE A 94 8.92 4.52 -10.14
CA PHE A 94 8.54 4.41 -8.73
C PHE A 94 7.04 4.26 -8.53
N LYS A 95 6.21 4.87 -9.39
CA LYS A 95 4.75 4.64 -9.42
C LYS A 95 4.40 3.20 -9.77
N LYS A 96 5.07 2.63 -10.79
CA LYS A 96 4.85 1.23 -11.20
C LYS A 96 5.31 0.27 -10.10
N PHE A 97 6.48 0.53 -9.53
CA PHE A 97 7.01 -0.20 -8.38
C PHE A 97 6.04 -0.18 -7.20
N ALA A 98 5.58 1.01 -6.80
CA ALA A 98 4.62 1.20 -5.72
C ALA A 98 3.29 0.45 -5.93
N SER A 99 2.77 0.46 -7.16
CA SER A 99 1.55 -0.28 -7.50
C SER A 99 1.72 -1.79 -7.26
N CYS A 100 2.89 -2.34 -7.66
CA CYS A 100 3.19 -3.75 -7.50
C CYS A 100 3.33 -4.11 -6.01
N ILE A 101 4.16 -3.38 -5.26
CA ILE A 101 4.43 -3.69 -3.85
C ILE A 101 3.22 -3.39 -2.96
N GLY A 102 2.45 -2.33 -3.26
CA GLY A 102 1.24 -2.00 -2.50
C GLY A 102 0.17 -3.07 -2.65
N LEU A 103 0.04 -3.64 -3.85
CA LEU A 103 -0.84 -4.77 -4.07
C LEU A 103 -0.31 -6.05 -3.41
N ALA A 104 1.00 -6.32 -3.51
CA ALA A 104 1.61 -7.48 -2.89
C ALA A 104 1.46 -7.44 -1.36
N PHE A 105 1.58 -6.25 -0.76
CA PHE A 105 1.38 -6.03 0.66
C PHE A 105 -0.04 -6.41 1.09
N GLN A 106 -1.06 -5.97 0.35
CA GLN A 106 -2.46 -6.29 0.65
C GLN A 106 -2.75 -7.79 0.53
N ILE A 107 -2.26 -8.44 -0.53
CA ILE A 107 -2.45 -9.89 -0.70
C ILE A 107 -1.73 -10.63 0.43
N GLN A 108 -0.56 -10.17 0.87
CA GLN A 108 0.14 -10.78 2.00
C GLN A 108 -0.63 -10.60 3.32
N ASP A 109 -1.22 -9.42 3.58
CA ASP A 109 -2.09 -9.21 4.74
C ASP A 109 -3.26 -10.19 4.72
N ASP A 110 -3.95 -10.33 3.58
CA ASP A 110 -5.04 -11.30 3.43
C ASP A 110 -4.56 -12.75 3.72
N ILE A 111 -3.34 -13.12 3.31
CA ILE A 111 -2.73 -14.44 3.57
C ILE A 111 -2.47 -14.64 5.07
N LEU A 112 -1.83 -13.66 5.71
CA LEU A 112 -1.51 -13.70 7.14
C LEU A 112 -2.78 -13.76 7.99
N ASP A 113 -3.81 -13.00 7.62
CA ASP A 113 -5.11 -13.03 8.29
C ASP A 113 -5.72 -14.43 8.27
N ILE A 114 -5.69 -15.13 7.12
CA ILE A 114 -6.25 -16.48 7.01
C ILE A 114 -5.42 -17.50 7.80
N ILE A 115 -4.09 -17.45 7.70
CA ILE A 115 -3.20 -18.38 8.40
C ILE A 115 -3.32 -18.17 9.92
N GLY A 116 -3.25 -16.93 10.39
CA GLY A 116 -3.38 -16.57 11.81
C GLY A 116 -4.76 -16.91 12.37
N THR A 117 -5.83 -16.72 11.59
CA THR A 117 -7.19 -17.14 11.95
C THR A 117 -7.29 -18.67 12.04
N SER A 118 -6.66 -19.41 11.13
CA SER A 118 -6.69 -20.88 11.14
C SER A 118 -5.99 -21.48 12.37
N GLN A 119 -4.91 -20.86 12.83
CA GLN A 119 -4.20 -21.26 14.05
C GLN A 119 -4.99 -20.89 15.31
N SER A 120 -5.63 -19.73 15.34
CA SER A 120 -6.34 -19.22 16.53
C SER A 120 -7.75 -19.81 16.72
N LEU A 121 -8.47 -20.17 15.65
CA LEU A 121 -9.87 -20.60 15.73
C LEU A 121 -10.12 -22.11 15.61
N GLY A 122 -9.08 -22.91 15.34
CA GLY A 122 -9.27 -24.31 14.95
C GLY A 122 -10.06 -24.43 13.62
N LYS A 123 -9.97 -25.60 12.97
CA LYS A 123 -10.34 -25.83 11.55
C LYS A 123 -11.76 -25.41 11.09
N LYS A 124 -12.70 -25.02 11.98
CA LYS A 124 -14.11 -24.76 11.63
C LYS A 124 -14.56 -23.29 11.69
N ALA A 125 -13.96 -22.42 12.51
CA ALA A 125 -14.49 -21.08 12.76
C ALA A 125 -13.99 -19.98 11.79
N GLY A 126 -12.99 -20.26 10.95
CA GLY A 126 -12.52 -19.32 9.92
C GLY A 126 -13.51 -19.08 8.77
N LYS A 127 -14.44 -20.01 8.50
CA LYS A 127 -15.35 -19.91 7.33
C LYS A 127 -16.40 -18.81 7.45
N ASP A 128 -16.86 -18.46 8.65
CA ASP A 128 -17.98 -17.53 8.83
C ASP A 128 -17.54 -16.06 8.86
N LYS A 129 -16.29 -15.76 9.25
CA LYS A 129 -15.78 -14.38 9.33
C LYS A 129 -15.52 -13.74 7.94
N TYR A 130 -15.27 -14.55 6.91
CA TYR A 130 -14.99 -14.07 5.55
C TYR A 130 -16.22 -14.02 4.63
N GLN A 131 -17.40 -14.46 5.06
CA GLN A 131 -18.57 -14.55 4.16
C GLN A 131 -19.02 -13.19 3.61
N ASN A 132 -18.57 -12.07 4.19
CA ASN A 132 -18.95 -10.71 3.81
C ASN A 132 -17.81 -9.79 3.30
N LYS A 133 -16.52 -10.16 3.35
CA LYS A 133 -15.43 -9.38 2.72
C LYS A 133 -14.80 -10.18 1.57
N ALA A 134 -14.93 -9.68 0.33
CA ALA A 134 -14.28 -10.31 -0.82
C ALA A 134 -12.77 -10.02 -0.83
N THR A 135 -11.98 -10.93 -0.27
CA THR A 135 -10.51 -10.85 -0.25
C THR A 135 -9.91 -11.42 -1.54
N TYR A 136 -8.62 -11.16 -1.78
CA TYR A 136 -7.92 -11.78 -2.91
C TYR A 136 -7.95 -13.32 -2.84
N ILE A 137 -7.88 -13.87 -1.63
CA ILE A 137 -7.93 -15.32 -1.41
C ILE A 137 -9.32 -15.88 -1.70
N SER A 138 -10.39 -15.13 -1.42
CA SER A 138 -11.75 -15.55 -1.78
C SER A 138 -11.93 -15.73 -3.30
N LYS A 139 -11.19 -14.97 -4.12
CA LYS A 139 -11.24 -15.05 -5.60
C LYS A 139 -10.24 -16.06 -6.17
N LEU A 140 -8.99 -16.07 -5.67
CA LEU A 140 -7.87 -16.79 -6.27
C LEU A 140 -7.51 -18.10 -5.57
N GLY A 141 -8.04 -18.34 -4.37
CA GLY A 141 -7.52 -19.34 -3.45
C GLY A 141 -6.13 -18.96 -2.89
N LEU A 142 -5.67 -19.71 -1.89
CA LEU A 142 -4.38 -19.45 -1.23
C LEU A 142 -3.21 -19.59 -2.22
N ASP A 143 -3.17 -20.68 -2.99
CA ASP A 143 -2.09 -20.91 -3.96
C ASP A 143 -2.06 -19.85 -5.06
N GLY A 144 -3.24 -19.40 -5.51
CA GLY A 144 -3.35 -18.32 -6.50
C GLY A 144 -2.87 -16.98 -5.94
N ALA A 145 -3.20 -16.66 -4.69
CA ALA A 145 -2.71 -15.48 -3.99
C ALA A 145 -1.17 -15.49 -3.84
N VAL A 146 -0.59 -16.63 -3.42
CA VAL A 146 0.87 -16.79 -3.30
C VAL A 146 1.57 -16.62 -4.66
N LYS A 147 1.03 -17.24 -5.73
CA LYS A 147 1.57 -17.07 -7.09
C LYS A 147 1.48 -15.63 -7.57
N LYS A 148 0.36 -14.94 -7.30
CA LYS A 148 0.19 -13.53 -7.66
C LYS A 148 1.20 -12.64 -6.92
N ASN A 149 1.46 -12.90 -5.64
CA ASN A 149 2.48 -12.17 -4.87
C ASN A 149 3.89 -12.32 -5.45
N LYS A 150 4.29 -13.54 -5.80
CA LYS A 150 5.60 -13.77 -6.44
C LYS A 150 5.73 -12.98 -7.75
N ARG A 151 4.68 -13.03 -8.59
CA ARG A 151 4.65 -12.29 -9.85
C ARG A 151 4.71 -10.77 -9.66
N LEU A 152 4.03 -10.23 -8.65
CA LEU A 152 4.11 -8.80 -8.34
C LEU A 152 5.50 -8.37 -7.90
N VAL A 153 6.21 -9.22 -7.16
CA VAL A 153 7.61 -8.96 -6.78
C VAL A 153 8.53 -9.02 -8.00
N GLU A 154 8.32 -9.98 -8.91
CA GLU A 154 9.06 -10.04 -10.18
C GLU A 154 8.82 -8.76 -11.02
N GLU A 155 7.56 -8.35 -11.19
CA GLU A 155 7.18 -7.11 -11.90
C GLU A 155 7.80 -5.86 -11.22
N ALA A 156 7.80 -5.81 -9.88
CA ALA A 156 8.44 -4.73 -9.13
C ALA A 156 9.96 -4.67 -9.35
N CYS A 157 10.63 -5.82 -9.33
CA CYS A 157 12.07 -5.92 -9.55
C CYS A 157 12.45 -5.59 -11.00
N GLU A 158 11.63 -5.98 -11.98
CA GLU A 158 11.83 -5.67 -13.39
C GLU A 158 11.80 -4.16 -13.65
N VAL A 159 10.84 -3.45 -13.04
CA VAL A 159 10.75 -1.98 -13.11
C VAL A 159 12.00 -1.31 -12.54
N LEU A 160 12.67 -1.93 -11.58
CA LEU A 160 13.90 -1.40 -10.97
C LEU A 160 15.19 -1.75 -11.72
N SER A 161 15.12 -2.57 -12.78
CA SER A 161 16.29 -3.00 -13.55
C SER A 161 17.12 -1.83 -14.09
N LEU A 162 16.45 -0.74 -14.49
CA LEU A 162 17.08 0.48 -15.01
C LEU A 162 17.99 1.21 -14.01
N PHE A 163 17.90 0.89 -12.71
CA PHE A 163 18.75 1.46 -11.67
C PHE A 163 19.91 0.54 -11.26
N GLY A 164 20.00 -0.68 -11.82
CA GLY A 164 21.04 -1.65 -11.52
C GLY A 164 21.15 -1.97 -10.02
N GLU A 165 22.38 -2.05 -9.51
CA GLU A 165 22.67 -2.37 -8.11
C GLU A 165 22.16 -1.31 -7.11
N LYS A 166 21.98 -0.04 -7.52
CA LYS A 166 21.51 1.02 -6.63
C LYS A 166 20.10 0.78 -6.08
N ALA A 167 19.29 -0.01 -6.78
CA ALA A 167 17.94 -0.37 -6.36
C ALA A 167 17.86 -1.64 -5.49
N GLU A 168 18.99 -2.16 -5.01
CA GLU A 168 19.02 -3.42 -4.25
C GLU A 168 18.17 -3.38 -2.99
N ASN A 169 18.22 -2.29 -2.22
CA ASN A 169 17.39 -2.12 -1.03
C ASN A 169 15.88 -2.17 -1.36
N LEU A 170 15.46 -1.63 -2.51
CA LEU A 170 14.07 -1.67 -2.94
C LEU A 170 13.65 -3.09 -3.36
N ARG A 171 14.55 -3.85 -4.01
CA ARG A 171 14.32 -5.28 -4.30
C ARG A 171 14.20 -6.11 -3.03
N GLN A 172 15.08 -5.87 -2.06
CA GLN A 172 15.02 -6.54 -0.76
C GLN A 172 13.71 -6.26 -0.02
N ILE A 173 13.23 -5.01 -0.04
CA ILE A 173 11.92 -4.65 0.52
C ILE A 173 10.79 -5.42 -0.18
N SER A 174 10.80 -5.53 -1.52
CA SER A 174 9.79 -6.31 -2.25
C SER A 174 9.75 -7.77 -1.81
N HIS A 175 10.91 -8.40 -1.64
CA HIS A 175 11.00 -9.78 -1.14
C HIS A 175 10.59 -9.88 0.33
N PHE A 176 10.94 -8.89 1.15
CA PHE A 176 10.54 -8.84 2.55
C PHE A 176 9.02 -8.80 2.70
N ILE A 177 8.33 -7.97 1.90
CA ILE A 177 6.88 -7.78 1.97
C ILE A 177 6.12 -9.10 1.83
N ILE A 178 6.54 -10.00 0.94
CA ILE A 178 5.84 -11.28 0.71
C ILE A 178 6.30 -12.42 1.64
N ASN A 179 7.40 -12.22 2.37
CA ASN A 179 7.97 -13.22 3.27
C ASN A 179 7.76 -12.89 4.76
N ARG A 180 7.22 -11.71 5.07
CA ARG A 180 6.92 -11.30 6.44
C ARG A 180 5.92 -12.25 7.09
N LYS A 181 6.05 -12.40 8.41
CA LYS A 181 5.25 -13.30 9.25
C LYS A 181 4.27 -12.54 10.15
N ASN A 182 4.29 -11.20 10.12
CA ASN A 182 3.45 -10.28 10.86
C ASN A 182 3.25 -8.97 10.09
#